data_AF-A0AAU7K290-F1
#
_entry.id   AF-A0AAU7K290-F1
#
_cell.length_a   1.000
_cell.length_b   1.000
_cell.length_c   1.000
_cell.angle_alpha   90.00
_cell.angle_beta   90.00
_cell.angle_gamma   90.00
#
_symmetry.space_group_name_H-M   'P 1'
#
loop_
_entity.id
_entity.type
_entity.pdbx_description
1 polymer ?
#
loop_
_entity_poly.entity_id
_entity_poly.type
_entity_poly.pdbx_seq_one_letter_code
_entity_poly.pdbx_strand_id
1 'polypeptide(L)'
;MKEQGKSIQPFEMDIDQDGDRKIISIQEENGVFEIIHEGRLIGVLKPPGEEWQLLDYREITGKIALFEPDLEAEKKGIELHASLVNQIVGEIENHLK
;
A
#
# COMPACT_ATOMS: atom_id res chain seq x y z
N MET A 1 19.78 -3.14 -21.18
CA MET A 1 18.73 -2.11 -21.28
C MET A 1 17.80 -2.36 -20.11
N LYS A 2 17.77 -1.48 -19.11
CA LYS A 2 16.82 -1.63 -18.00
C LYS A 2 15.50 -1.10 -18.50
N GLU A 3 14.50 -1.97 -18.63
CA GLU A 3 13.12 -1.57 -18.82
C GLU A 3 12.79 -0.62 -17.67
N GLN A 4 12.66 0.67 -17.99
CA GLN A 4 12.02 1.61 -17.09
C GLN A 4 10.54 1.21 -17.13
N GLY A 5 10.16 0.28 -16.26
CA GLY A 5 8.76 -0.02 -16.01
C GLY A 5 8.04 1.29 -15.73
N LYS A 6 6.84 1.44 -16.27
CA LYS A 6 6.01 2.62 -16.01
C LYS A 6 5.94 2.83 -14.50
N SER A 7 6.53 3.93 -14.03
CA SER A 7 6.40 4.37 -12.65
C SER A 7 5.18 5.27 -12.55
N ILE A 8 4.29 5.01 -11.58
CA ILE A 8 3.16 5.91 -11.33
C ILE A 8 3.58 7.07 -10.43
N GLN A 9 2.94 8.23 -10.62
CA GLN A 9 3.07 9.30 -9.64
C GLN A 9 2.34 8.92 -8.35
N PRO A 10 2.85 9.30 -7.17
CA PRO A 10 2.13 9.12 -5.93
C PRO A 10 0.74 9.76 -6.02
N PHE A 11 -0.26 9.07 -5.49
CA PHE A 11 -1.64 9.53 -5.51
C PHE A 11 -2.33 9.28 -4.17
N GLU A 12 -3.39 10.02 -3.92
CA GLU A 12 -4.21 9.86 -2.73
C GLU A 12 -5.56 9.26 -3.12
N MET A 13 -6.13 8.47 -2.22
CA MET A 13 -7.47 7.91 -2.38
C MET A 13 -8.24 7.97 -1.08
N ASP A 14 -9.52 8.33 -1.19
CA ASP A 14 -10.49 8.23 -0.11
C ASP A 14 -10.93 6.77 0.05
N ILE A 15 -10.92 6.29 1.29
CA ILE A 15 -11.43 4.98 1.67
C ILE A 15 -12.54 5.16 2.69
N ASP A 16 -13.54 4.29 2.63
CA ASP A 16 -14.58 4.17 3.64
C ASP A 16 -14.33 2.89 4.42
N GLN A 17 -14.08 3.02 5.71
CA GLN A 17 -13.98 1.88 6.61
C GLN A 17 -14.95 2.08 7.77
N ASP A 18 -15.95 1.20 7.83
CA ASP A 18 -17.00 1.20 8.86
C ASP A 18 -17.76 2.54 8.97
N GLY A 19 -17.90 3.26 7.85
CA GLY A 19 -18.55 4.57 7.80
C GLY A 19 -17.65 5.75 8.21
N ASP A 20 -16.38 5.50 8.50
CA ASP A 20 -15.37 6.53 8.69
C ASP A 20 -14.53 6.70 7.40
N ARG A 21 -14.50 7.94 6.88
CA ARG A 21 -13.76 8.26 5.67
C ARG A 21 -12.33 8.64 6.04
N LYS A 22 -11.37 7.98 5.40
CA LYS A 22 -9.94 8.19 5.62
C LYS A 22 -9.24 8.39 4.27
N ILE A 23 -8.10 9.07 4.31
CA ILE A 23 -7.29 9.33 3.11
C ILE A 23 -6.01 8.50 3.22
N ILE A 24 -5.77 7.64 2.25
CA ILE A 24 -4.50 6.93 2.12
C ILE A 24 -3.73 7.45 0.91
N SER A 25 -2.42 7.45 1.02
CA SER A 25 -1.49 7.78 -0.06
C SER A 25 -0.87 6.49 -0.59
N ILE A 26 -0.80 6.35 -1.90
CA ILE A 26 -0.17 5.23 -2.59
C ILE A 26 1.06 5.75 -3.32
N GLN A 27 2.20 5.11 -3.12
CA GLN A 27 3.44 5.43 -3.85
C GLN A 27 4.15 4.15 -4.30
N GLU A 28 4.81 4.22 -5.44
CA GLU A 28 5.64 3.12 -5.94
C GLU A 28 7.10 3.33 -5.52
N GLU A 29 7.68 2.33 -4.88
CA GLU A 29 9.07 2.35 -4.41
C GLU A 29 9.67 0.95 -4.60
N ASN A 30 10.83 0.85 -5.26
CA ASN A 30 11.53 -0.43 -5.50
C ASN A 30 10.67 -1.55 -6.13
N GLY A 31 9.69 -1.20 -6.97
CA GLY A 31 8.81 -2.16 -7.64
C GLY A 31 7.74 -2.78 -6.74
N VAL A 32 7.44 -2.13 -5.61
CA VAL A 32 6.27 -2.38 -4.78
C VAL A 32 5.48 -1.10 -4.60
N PHE A 33 4.21 -1.21 -4.22
CA PHE A 33 3.32 -0.10 -3.92
C PHE A 33 3.12 -0.01 -2.40
N GLU A 34 3.58 1.07 -1.81
CA GLU A 34 3.43 1.38 -0.40
C GLU A 34 2.09 2.07 -0.17
N ILE A 35 1.35 1.62 0.85
CA ILE A 35 0.08 2.20 1.31
C ILE A 35 0.35 2.94 2.61
N ILE A 36 0.14 4.25 2.60
CA ILE A 36 0.50 5.15 3.69
C ILE A 36 -0.76 5.85 4.21
N HIS A 37 -0.93 5.92 5.53
CA HIS A 37 -1.97 6.68 6.19
C HIS A 37 -1.37 7.53 7.31
N GLU A 38 -1.66 8.83 7.33
CA GLU A 38 -1.11 9.78 8.32
C GLU A 38 0.44 9.71 8.44
N GLY A 39 1.12 9.55 7.31
CA GLY A 39 2.58 9.43 7.24
C GLY A 39 3.15 8.09 7.74
N ARG A 40 2.29 7.10 8.01
CA ARG A 40 2.67 5.75 8.47
C ARG A 40 2.38 4.72 7.37
N LEU A 41 3.34 3.83 7.13
CA LEU A 41 3.15 2.69 6.23
C LEU A 41 2.21 1.67 6.89
N ILE A 42 1.06 1.43 6.27
CA ILE A 42 0.03 0.50 6.75
C ILE A 42 -0.06 -0.79 5.92
N GLY A 43 0.56 -0.82 4.74
CA GLY A 43 0.65 -2.02 3.91
C GLY A 43 1.56 -1.83 2.71
N VAL A 44 1.97 -2.94 2.11
CA VAL A 44 2.74 -2.95 0.87
C VAL A 44 2.13 -3.98 -0.06
N LEU A 45 1.79 -3.54 -1.27
CA LEU A 45 1.31 -4.37 -2.36
C LEU A 45 2.44 -4.63 -3.34
N LYS A 46 2.70 -5.89 -3.64
CA LYS A 46 3.62 -6.25 -4.70
C LYS A 46 2.83 -6.49 -5.99
N PRO A 47 3.15 -5.77 -7.09
CA PRO A 47 2.55 -6.06 -8.38
C PRO A 47 2.92 -7.48 -8.80
N PRO A 48 2.01 -8.18 -9.48
CA PRO A 48 2.26 -9.55 -9.85
C PRO A 48 3.31 -9.73 -10.93
N GLY A 49 3.98 -10.89 -10.85
CA GLY A 49 4.13 -11.71 -12.04
C GLY A 49 2.82 -12.40 -12.46
N GLU A 50 1.96 -12.82 -11.50
CA GLU A 50 0.66 -13.49 -11.76
C GLU A 50 -0.55 -12.98 -10.90
N GLU A 51 -0.47 -12.88 -9.55
CA GLU A 51 -1.48 -12.19 -8.70
C GLU A 51 -0.90 -11.15 -7.71
N TRP A 52 -1.65 -10.08 -7.41
CA TRP A 52 -1.26 -9.03 -6.46
C TRP A 52 -1.15 -9.59 -5.04
N GLN A 53 -0.05 -9.30 -4.35
CA GLN A 53 0.20 -9.81 -3.00
C GLN A 53 0.34 -8.68 -1.99
N LEU A 54 -0.51 -8.69 -0.95
CA LEU A 54 -0.30 -7.88 0.25
C LEU A 54 0.80 -8.56 1.09
N LEU A 55 1.92 -7.87 1.27
CA LEU A 55 3.04 -8.38 2.05
C LEU A 55 2.72 -8.33 3.54
N ASP A 56 3.16 -9.36 4.29
CA ASP A 56 3.02 -9.36 5.74
C ASP A 56 3.85 -8.21 6.34
N TYR A 57 3.25 -7.46 7.25
CA TYR A 57 3.87 -6.36 7.97
C TYR A 57 5.24 -6.72 8.59
N ARG A 58 5.42 -7.98 9.00
CA ARG A 58 6.70 -8.50 9.52
C ARG A 58 7.79 -8.60 8.45
N GLU A 59 7.43 -8.88 7.21
CA GLU A 59 8.38 -8.93 6.09
C GLU A 59 8.80 -7.53 5.62
N ILE A 60 7.91 -6.54 5.81
CA ILE A 60 8.14 -5.13 5.49
C ILE A 60 9.12 -4.50 6.49
N THR A 61 8.86 -4.68 7.79
CA THR A 61 9.68 -4.13 8.89
C THR A 61 11.08 -4.75 8.99
N GLY A 62 11.27 -6.00 8.54
CA GLY A 62 12.58 -6.65 8.51
C GLY A 62 13.52 -6.18 7.39
N LYS A 63 12.99 -5.58 6.31
CA LYS A 63 13.78 -5.09 5.16
C LYS A 63 13.97 -3.57 5.17
N ILE A 64 13.06 -2.82 5.78
CA ILE A 64 13.12 -1.36 5.87
C ILE A 64 13.54 -1.00 7.30
N ALA A 65 14.85 -0.89 7.53
CA ALA A 65 15.45 -0.58 8.84
C ALA A 65 15.17 0.86 9.36
N LEU A 66 14.10 1.51 8.91
CA LEU A 66 13.82 2.93 9.13
C LEU A 66 12.59 3.24 9.98
N PHE A 67 11.79 2.23 10.36
CA PHE A 67 10.57 2.48 11.13
C PHE A 67 10.52 1.62 12.37
N GLU A 68 10.46 2.28 13.54
CA GLU A 68 10.10 1.61 14.79
C GLU A 68 8.72 0.99 14.61
N PRO A 69 8.55 -0.34 14.77
CA PRO A 69 7.25 -0.98 14.67
C PRO A 69 6.41 -0.52 15.85
N ASP A 70 5.59 0.49 15.62
CA ASP A 70 4.58 0.91 16.57
C ASP A 70 3.49 -0.17 16.55
N LEU A 71 3.63 -1.17 17.44
CA LEU A 71 2.65 -2.25 17.68
C LEU A 71 1.23 -1.72 17.97
N GLU A 72 1.05 -0.41 18.16
CA GLU A 72 -0.25 0.25 18.27
C GLU A 72 -0.89 0.61 16.91
N ALA A 73 -0.20 0.48 15.77
CA ALA A 73 -0.80 0.68 14.45
C ALA A 73 -1.88 -0.37 14.14
N GLU A 74 -1.71 -1.61 14.62
CA GLU A 74 -2.77 -2.64 14.64
C GLU A 74 -4.01 -2.18 15.45
N LYS A 75 -3.87 -1.19 16.34
CA LYS A 75 -4.97 -0.64 17.13
C LYS A 75 -5.54 0.68 16.60
N LYS A 76 -4.90 1.30 15.59
CA LYS A 76 -5.31 2.59 15.01
C LYS A 76 -5.56 2.49 13.51
N GLY A 77 -6.58 1.72 13.14
CA GLY A 77 -7.71 2.31 12.44
C GLY A 77 -7.92 1.98 10.97
N ILE A 78 -6.99 1.33 10.27
CA ILE A 78 -7.25 0.84 8.91
C ILE A 78 -6.90 -0.64 8.81
N GLU A 79 -7.92 -1.46 8.55
CA GLU A 79 -7.76 -2.89 8.30
C GLU A 79 -7.82 -3.12 6.79
N LEU A 80 -6.69 -3.56 6.21
CA LEU A 80 -6.58 -3.86 4.78
C LEU A 80 -7.25 -5.21 4.44
N HIS A 81 -8.57 -5.27 4.61
CA HIS A 81 -9.35 -6.43 4.18
C HIS A 81 -9.32 -6.60 2.66
N ALA A 82 -9.66 -7.80 2.20
CA ALA A 82 -9.66 -8.15 0.77
C ALA A 82 -10.43 -7.16 -0.11
N SER A 83 -11.58 -6.65 0.33
CA SER A 83 -12.36 -5.66 -0.43
C SER A 83 -11.60 -4.34 -0.63
N LEU A 84 -10.97 -3.83 0.42
CA LEU A 84 -10.18 -2.60 0.35
C LEU A 84 -8.92 -2.80 -0.49
N VAL A 85 -8.23 -3.93 -0.32
CA VAL A 85 -7.08 -4.31 -1.14
C VAL A 85 -7.46 -4.34 -2.63
N ASN A 86 -8.59 -4.95 -2.97
CA ASN A 86 -9.06 -5.00 -4.36
C ASN A 86 -9.37 -3.61 -4.94
N GLN A 87 -9.90 -2.69 -4.11
CA GLN A 87 -10.13 -1.31 -4.52
C GLN A 87 -8.81 -0.58 -4.80
N ILE A 88 -7.83 -0.72 -3.91
CA ILE A 88 -6.50 -0.13 -4.07
C ILE A 88 -5.82 -0.66 -5.34
N VAL A 89 -5.86 -1.98 -5.56
CA VAL A 89 -5.31 -2.63 -6.76
C VAL A 89 -5.96 -2.07 -8.03
N GLY A 90 -7.29 -1.98 -8.07
CA GLY A 90 -7.99 -1.45 -9.23
C GLY A 90 -7.60 -0.01 -9.55
N GLU A 91 -7.35 0.80 -8.52
CA GLU A 91 -6.91 2.19 -8.71
C GLU A 91 -5.46 2.27 -9.19
N ILE A 92 -4.56 1.45 -8.65
CA ILE A 92 -3.18 1.35 -9.16
C ILE A 92 -3.18 0.94 -10.64
N GLU A 93 -3.98 -0.08 -11.01
CA GLU A 93 -4.09 -0.55 -12.39
C GLU A 93 -4.66 0.51 -13.33
N ASN A 94 -5.55 1.38 -12.86
CA ASN A 94 -6.04 2.52 -13.64
C ASN A 94 -4.94 3.55 -13.91
N HIS A 95 -4.04 3.78 -12.94
CA HIS A 95 -2.91 4.70 -13.09
C HIS A 95 -1.77 4.11 -13.94
N LEU A 96 -1.66 2.78 -14.03
CA LEU A 96 -0.66 2.10 -14.86
C LEU A 96 -1.02 2.04 -16.36
N LYS A 97 -2.29 2.22 -16.73
CA LYS A 97 -2.77 2.20 -18.13
C LYS A 97 -2.28 3.39 -18.93
#